data_AF-A0A963L9Y0-F1
#
_entry.id   AF-A0A963L9Y0-F1
#
_cell.length_a   1.000
_cell.length_b   1.000
_cell.length_c   1.000
_cell.angle_alpha   90.00
_cell.angle_beta   90.00
_cell.angle_gamma   90.00
#
_symmetry.space_group_name_H-M   'P 1'
#
loop_
_entity.id
_entity.type
_entity.pdbx_description
1 polymer ?
#
loop_
_entity_poly.entity_id
_entity_poly.type
_entity_poly.pdbx_seq_one_letter_code
_entity_poly.pdbx_strand_id
1 'polypeptide(L)' 'AQGDVLLAINGKAVGSIEQVRSVMQSKPKSVALLVERQGERIFVPVKLG' A
#
# COMPACT_ATOMS: atom_id res chain seq x y z
N ALA A 1 -1.02 17.34 10.35
CA ALA A 1 -1.38 17.15 8.93
C ALA A 1 -2.00 15.76 8.78
N GLN A 2 -2.97 15.59 7.89
CA GLN A 2 -3.52 14.28 7.56
C GLN A 2 -2.41 13.41 6.91
N GLY A 3 -2.34 12.14 7.28
CA GLY A 3 -1.33 11.21 6.76
C GLY A 3 -1.69 10.65 5.38
N ASP A 4 -0.92 9.65 4.94
CA ASP A 4 -1.20 8.91 3.71
C ASP A 4 -2.45 8.04 3.82
N VAL A 5 -3.23 7.94 2.74
CA VAL A 5 -4.31 6.96 2.59
C VAL A 5 -3.86 5.89 1.60
N LEU A 6 -3.82 4.64 2.02
CA LEU A 6 -3.48 3.52 1.13
C LEU A 6 -4.67 3.16 0.23
N LEU A 7 -4.45 3.19 -1.08
CA LEU A 7 -5.48 2.89 -2.09
C LEU A 7 -5.29 1.52 -2.75
N ALA A 8 -4.04 1.11 -3.00
CA ALA A 8 -3.73 -0.16 -3.65
C ALA A 8 -2.37 -0.71 -3.24
N ILE A 9 -2.22 -2.04 -3.32
CA ILE A 9 -0.94 -2.74 -3.20
C ILE A 9 -0.73 -3.57 -4.47
N ASN A 10 0.41 -3.39 -5.15
CA ASN A 10 0.77 -4.09 -6.39
C ASN A 10 -0.34 -3.99 -7.47
N GLY A 11 -0.93 -2.80 -7.63
CA GLY A 11 -1.99 -2.53 -8.60
C GLY A 11 -3.38 -3.06 -8.22
N LYS A 12 -3.53 -3.73 -7.06
CA LYS A 12 -4.81 -4.21 -6.55
C LYS A 12 -5.36 -3.27 -5.49
N ALA A 13 -6.57 -2.75 -5.70
CA ALA A 13 -7.25 -1.89 -4.74
C ALA A 13 -7.38 -2.57 -3.37
N VAL A 14 -7.19 -1.80 -2.30
CA VAL A 14 -7.41 -2.25 -0.92
C VAL A 14 -8.41 -1.33 -0.24
N GLY A 15 -9.34 -1.91 0.51
CA GLY A 15 -10.36 -1.20 1.28
C GLY A 15 -10.39 -1.54 2.75
N SER A 16 -9.59 -2.52 3.20
CA SER A 16 -9.53 -2.93 4.60
C SER A 16 -8.14 -3.40 5.04
N ILE A 17 -7.90 -3.39 6.34
CA ILE A 17 -6.65 -3.85 6.95
C ILE A 17 -6.44 -5.35 6.72
N GLU A 18 -7.52 -6.14 6.66
CA GLU A 18 -7.47 -7.59 6.43
C GLU A 18 -6.89 -7.90 5.05
N GLN A 19 -7.23 -7.10 4.04
CA GLN A 19 -6.66 -7.24 2.70
C GLN A 19 -5.16 -6.93 2.69
N VAL A 20 -4.74 -5.89 3.41
CA VAL A 20 -3.31 -5.56 3.60
C VAL A 20 -2.58 -6.73 4.27
N ARG A 21 -3.14 -7.25 5.37
CA ARG A 21 -2.59 -8.41 6.09
C ARG A 21 -2.48 -9.64 5.21
N SER A 22 -3.48 -9.92 4.38
CA SER A 22 -3.46 -11.04 3.44
C SER A 22 -2.30 -10.94 2.44
N VAL A 23 -2.02 -9.75 1.90
CA VAL A 23 -0.84 -9.56 1.03
C VAL A 23 0.46 -9.87 1.79
N MET A 24 0.57 -9.44 3.05
CA MET A 24 1.76 -9.67 3.87
C MET A 24 1.99 -11.15 4.23
N GLN A 25 0.95 -11.99 4.24
CA GLN A 25 1.09 -13.44 4.51
C GLN A 25 2.00 -14.13 3.49
N SER A 26 2.09 -13.61 2.26
CA SER A 26 2.99 -14.12 1.23
C SER A 26 4.48 -13.83 1.48
N LYS A 27 4.80 -13.07 2.54
CA LYS A 27 6.16 -12.62 2.88
C LYS A 27 6.90 -12.01 1.68
N PRO A 28 6.32 -10.99 1.02
CA PRO A 28 6.94 -10.39 -0.15
C PRO A 28 8.18 -9.60 0.26
N LYS A 29 9.24 -9.66 -0.54
CA LYS A 29 10.46 -8.84 -0.33
C LYS A 29 10.22 -7.34 -0.56
N SER A 30 9.23 -7.03 -1.39
CA SER A 30 8.85 -5.65 -1.72
C SER A 30 7.40 -5.57 -2.16
N VAL A 31 6.81 -4.40 -1.95
CA VAL A 31 5.48 -4.05 -2.44
C VAL A 31 5.48 -2.66 -3.06
N ALA A 32 4.68 -2.45 -4.10
CA ALA A 32 4.37 -1.13 -4.63
C ALA A 32 3.05 -0.65 -4.00
N LEU A 33 3.10 0.44 -3.25
CA LEU A 33 1.93 1.08 -2.67
C LEU A 33 1.44 2.18 -3.60
N LEU A 34 0.14 2.26 -3.82
CA LEU A 34 -0.50 3.47 -4.29
C LEU A 34 -1.10 4.17 -3.07
N VAL A 35 -0.64 5.38 -2.77
CA VAL A 35 -1.17 6.19 -1.68
C VAL A 35 -1.70 7.53 -2.18
N GLU A 36 -2.73 8.04 -1.53
CA GLU A 36 -3.13 9.44 -1.62
C GLU A 36 -2.41 10.23 -0.53
N ARG A 37 -1.63 11.22 -0.94
CA ARG A 37 -0.87 12.12 -0.06
C ARG A 37 -1.14 13.54 -0.50
N GLN A 38 -1.72 14.34 0.37
CA GLN A 38 -1.98 15.77 0.10
C GLN A 38 -2.81 16.00 -1.19
N GLY A 39 -3.74 15.11 -1.50
CA GLY A 39 -4.58 15.18 -2.70
C GLY A 39 -3.96 14.61 -3.97
N GLU A 40 -2.70 14.16 -3.92
CA GLU A 40 -2.02 13.52 -5.04
C GLU A 40 -1.91 12.01 -4.87
N ARG A 41 -1.98 11.28 -5.99
CA ARG A 41 -1.77 9.82 -6.01
C ARG A 41 -0.34 9.52 -6.40
N ILE A 42 0.39 8.87 -5.50
CA ILE A 42 1.81 8.56 -5.68
C ILE A 42 2.07 7.06 -5.53
N PHE A 43 3.00 6.54 -6.33
CA PHE A 43 3.51 5.18 -6.19
C PHE A 43 4.75 5.17 -5.29
N VAL A 44 4.69 4.44 -4.19
CA VAL A 44 5.77 4.31 -3.22
C VAL A 44 6.23 2.85 -3.16
N PRO A 45 7.43 2.51 -3.66
CA PRO A 45 8.00 1.19 -3.48
C PRO A 45 8.52 1.03 -2.04
N VAL A 46 8.13 -0.06 -1.38
CA VAL A 46 8.59 -0.40 -0.03
C VAL A 46 9.32 -1.72 -0.06
N LYS A 47 10.56 -1.74 0.43
CA LYS A 47 11.33 -2.96 0.69
C LYS A 47 11.01 -3.44 2.11
N LEU A 48 10.76 -4.74 2.28
CA LEU A 48 10.26 -5.31 3.54
C LEU A 48 11.31 -6.12 4.32
N GLY A 49 12.54 -6.24 3.78
CA GLY A 49 13.66 -6.94 4.43
C GLY A 49 13.74 -8.41 4.07
#